data_AF-A0A495JF06-F1
#
_entry.id   AF-A0A495JF06-F1
#
_cell.length_a   1.000
_cell.length_b   1.000
_cell.length_c   1.000
_cell.angle_alpha   90.00
_cell.angle_beta   90.00
_cell.angle_gamma   90.00
#
_symmetry.space_group_name_H-M   'P 1'
#
loop_
_entity.id
_entity.type
_entity.pdbx_description
1 polymer ?
#
loop_
_entity_poly.entity_id
_entity_poly.type
_entity_poly.pdbx_seq_one_letter_code
_entity_poly.pdbx_strand_id
1 'polypeptide(L)'
;MRTRNRATVLATIVLALASAGCAGQAGASNSPGVREEVMPNTSAPNDPALDHAANEVDGLLKSKYAQWYAGKVLENPGRTMIIYRKPGSDLDQAVRELVSGVQVRFADALLSEREMLDLTERVMADATYWREQGVSVTGAGPLPDGSAVRVMTATGAPEEGERLSRHYQQPIVASRASVTFALGY
;
A
#
# COMPACT_ATOMS: atom_id res chain seq x y z
N MET A 1 11.01 -40.10 -38.28
CA MET A 1 9.80 -40.81 -37.78
C MET A 1 9.08 -39.86 -36.82
N ARG A 2 8.03 -39.13 -37.25
CA ARG A 2 6.58 -39.45 -37.09
C ARG A 2 6.29 -39.95 -35.66
N THR A 3 5.49 -39.26 -34.84
CA THR A 3 4.08 -38.93 -35.07
C THR A 3 3.59 -37.69 -34.30
N ARG A 4 2.75 -36.89 -34.98
CA ARG A 4 1.88 -35.83 -34.46
C ARG A 4 0.63 -36.47 -33.86
N ASN A 5 0.05 -35.90 -32.79
CA ASN A 5 -1.36 -36.08 -32.46
C ASN A 5 -2.04 -34.73 -32.14
N ARG A 6 -3.17 -34.51 -32.81
CA ARG A 6 -4.07 -33.35 -32.79
C ARG A 6 -5.29 -33.70 -31.92
N ALA A 7 -5.92 -32.72 -31.29
CA ALA A 7 -7.37 -32.71 -31.10
C ALA A 7 -7.86 -31.29 -30.75
N THR A 8 -8.58 -30.70 -31.70
CA THR A 8 -9.36 -29.46 -31.59
C THR A 8 -10.79 -29.85 -31.20
N VAL A 9 -11.45 -29.14 -30.30
CA VAL A 9 -12.92 -29.20 -30.17
C VAL A 9 -13.47 -27.77 -30.05
N LEU A 10 -14.21 -27.39 -31.09
CA LEU A 10 -15.07 -26.21 -31.21
C LEU A 10 -16.48 -26.62 -30.79
N ALA A 11 -17.20 -25.78 -30.05
CA ALA A 11 -18.66 -25.91 -29.94
C ALA A 11 -19.32 -24.54 -29.73
N THR A 12 -20.00 -24.08 -30.78
CA THR A 12 -20.89 -22.93 -30.92
C THR A 12 -22.31 -23.31 -30.49
N ILE A 13 -23.09 -22.45 -29.82
CA ILE A 13 -24.59 -22.49 -29.74
C ILE A 13 -25.06 -21.08 -29.32
N VAL A 14 -25.52 -20.24 -30.26
CA VAL A 14 -26.90 -19.98 -30.75
C VAL A 14 -27.69 -18.98 -29.89
N LEU A 15 -27.95 -17.84 -30.55
CA LEU A 15 -28.73 -16.66 -30.16
C LEU A 15 -30.23 -16.90 -30.47
N ALA A 16 -31.13 -16.47 -29.58
CA ALA A 16 -32.56 -16.34 -29.89
C ALA A 16 -33.12 -15.04 -29.29
N LEU A 17 -33.56 -14.14 -30.17
CA LEU A 17 -34.35 -12.94 -29.87
C LEU A 17 -35.84 -13.31 -29.71
N ALA A 18 -36.53 -12.69 -28.76
CA ALA A 18 -37.97 -12.52 -28.79
C ALA A 18 -38.35 -11.17 -28.14
N SER A 19 -39.04 -10.33 -28.91
CA SER A 19 -39.52 -9.00 -28.54
C SER A 19 -41.01 -8.87 -28.89
N ALA A 20 -41.84 -8.47 -27.91
CA ALA A 20 -43.14 -7.78 -28.00
C ALA A 20 -43.61 -7.59 -26.53
N GLY A 21 -43.75 -6.37 -25.95
CA GLY A 21 -44.85 -5.40 -26.11
C GLY A 21 -46.08 -5.86 -25.31
N CYS A 22 -46.81 -5.14 -24.45
CA CYS A 22 -46.91 -3.76 -23.96
C CYS A 22 -47.70 -3.80 -22.62
N ALA A 23 -47.57 -2.77 -21.77
CA ALA A 23 -48.66 -2.09 -21.01
C ALA A 23 -48.13 -1.50 -19.70
N GLY A 24 -48.39 -0.20 -19.51
CA GLY A 24 -47.83 0.57 -18.42
C GLY A 24 -48.54 0.44 -17.08
N GLN A 25 -47.88 0.96 -16.06
CA GLN A 25 -48.54 1.59 -14.92
C GLN A 25 -47.62 2.66 -14.35
N ALA A 26 -48.03 3.92 -14.53
CA ALA A 26 -47.56 5.04 -13.73
C ALA A 26 -48.05 4.80 -12.30
N GLY A 27 -47.14 4.36 -11.43
CA GLY A 27 -47.38 4.14 -10.01
C GLY A 27 -46.43 5.03 -9.22
N ALA A 28 -47.02 5.89 -8.40
CA ALA A 28 -46.39 6.91 -7.57
C ALA A 28 -45.11 6.48 -6.84
N SER A 29 -44.15 7.41 -6.83
CA SER A 29 -43.03 7.47 -5.90
C SER A 29 -43.49 7.28 -4.46
N ASN A 30 -43.13 6.14 -3.88
CA ASN A 30 -42.98 5.97 -2.43
C ASN A 30 -41.61 5.33 -2.22
N SER A 31 -40.59 6.15 -1.99
CA SER A 31 -39.29 5.68 -1.52
C SER A 31 -39.47 5.01 -0.16
N PRO A 32 -39.19 3.70 0.00
CA PRO A 32 -38.89 3.16 1.32
C PRO A 32 -37.49 3.67 1.66
N GLY A 33 -37.38 4.44 2.75
CA GLY A 33 -36.11 4.96 3.22
C GLY A 33 -35.06 3.86 3.25
N VAL A 34 -34.00 4.06 2.47
CA VAL A 34 -32.75 3.32 2.64
C VAL A 34 -32.34 3.60 4.08
N ARG A 35 -32.55 2.63 4.97
CA ARG A 35 -31.85 2.61 6.24
C ARG A 35 -30.39 2.48 5.87
N GLU A 36 -29.68 3.61 5.94
CA GLU A 36 -28.23 3.64 6.00
C GLU A 36 -27.83 2.74 7.17
N GLU A 37 -27.47 1.50 6.86
CA GLU A 37 -26.73 0.64 7.76
C GLU A 37 -25.37 1.32 7.89
N VAL A 38 -25.27 2.22 8.87
CA VAL A 38 -24.01 2.81 9.32
C VAL A 38 -23.17 1.63 9.77
N MET A 39 -22.31 1.13 8.88
CA MET A 39 -21.28 0.20 9.28
C MET A 39 -20.49 0.90 10.39
N PRO A 40 -20.40 0.33 11.60
CA PRO A 40 -19.60 0.93 12.63
C PRO A 40 -18.16 0.91 12.13
N ASN A 41 -17.64 2.11 11.85
CA ASN A 41 -16.24 2.32 11.56
C ASN A 41 -15.49 2.05 12.87
N THR A 42 -15.21 0.77 13.17
CA THR A 42 -14.53 0.33 14.39
C THR A 42 -13.02 0.52 14.31
N SER A 43 -12.56 1.58 13.63
CA SER A 43 -11.29 2.20 13.98
C SER A 43 -11.51 2.87 15.32
N ALA A 44 -11.32 2.13 16.42
CA ALA A 44 -11.32 2.73 17.74
C ALA A 44 -10.43 3.98 17.70
N PRO A 45 -10.87 5.12 18.27
CA PRO A 45 -10.05 6.33 18.29
C PRO A 45 -8.67 5.99 18.82
N ASN A 46 -7.62 6.44 18.11
CA ASN A 46 -6.27 6.32 18.63
C ASN A 46 -6.20 6.99 20.00
N ASP A 47 -5.38 6.43 20.89
CA ASP A 47 -5.16 7.03 22.19
C ASP A 47 -4.52 8.43 22.04
N PRO A 48 -5.15 9.51 22.53
CA PRO A 48 -4.63 10.86 22.36
C PRO A 48 -3.21 11.05 22.90
N ALA A 49 -2.82 10.33 23.95
CA ALA A 49 -1.46 10.39 24.49
C ALA A 49 -0.45 9.72 23.55
N LEU A 50 -0.84 8.62 22.90
CA LEU A 50 -0.01 7.94 21.90
C LEU A 50 0.17 8.81 20.66
N ASP A 51 -0.90 9.45 20.18
CA ASP A 51 -0.84 10.36 19.03
C ASP A 51 0.05 11.58 19.32
N HIS A 52 -0.07 12.17 20.51
CA HIS A 52 0.79 13.28 20.93
C HIS A 52 2.28 12.87 20.93
N ALA A 53 2.61 11.77 21.61
CA ALA A 53 3.97 11.25 21.67
C ALA A 53 4.52 10.93 20.27
N ALA A 54 3.68 10.39 19.39
CA ALA A 54 4.04 10.09 18.02
C ALA A 54 4.37 11.35 17.20
N ASN A 55 3.63 12.45 17.41
CA ASN A 55 3.88 13.72 16.72
C ASN A 55 5.17 14.40 17.20
N GLU A 56 5.45 14.37 18.51
CA GLU A 56 6.70 14.92 19.05
C GLU A 56 7.92 14.17 18.50
N VAL A 57 7.84 12.83 18.48
CA VAL A 57 8.89 11.97 17.94
C VAL A 57 9.11 12.22 16.45
N ASP A 58 8.06 12.43 15.64
CA ASP A 58 8.22 12.70 14.21
C ASP A 58 9.09 13.93 13.93
N GLY A 59 8.88 15.01 14.69
CA GLY A 59 9.67 16.23 14.52
C GLY A 59 11.17 15.97 14.75
N LEU A 60 11.51 15.25 15.82
CA LEU A 60 12.88 14.85 16.12
C LEU A 60 13.46 13.92 15.04
N LEU A 61 12.72 12.87 14.67
CA LEU A 61 13.21 11.84 13.77
C LEU A 61 13.45 12.37 12.36
N LYS A 62 12.52 13.17 11.82
CA LYS A 62 12.63 13.73 10.47
C LYS A 62 13.68 14.84 10.37
N SER A 63 13.97 15.55 11.46
CA SER A 63 14.97 16.64 11.43
C SER A 63 16.40 16.17 11.69
N LYS A 64 16.62 15.37 12.76
CA LYS A 64 17.96 14.97 13.19
C LYS A 64 18.37 13.58 12.70
N TYR A 65 17.40 12.70 12.47
CA TYR A 65 17.66 11.28 12.22
C TYR A 65 17.16 10.77 10.86
N ALA A 66 16.94 11.65 9.88
CA ALA A 66 16.39 11.27 8.57
C ALA A 66 17.17 10.15 7.83
N GLN A 67 18.47 10.00 8.11
CA GLN A 67 19.32 8.95 7.51
C GLN A 67 19.18 7.59 8.22
N TRP A 68 18.59 7.57 9.40
CA TRP A 68 18.46 6.39 10.27
C TRP A 68 17.01 5.97 10.43
N TYR A 69 16.08 6.92 10.48
CA TYR A 69 14.66 6.67 10.65
C TYR A 69 14.05 6.07 9.38
N ALA A 70 13.25 5.02 9.53
CA ALA A 70 12.57 4.33 8.44
C ALA A 70 11.05 4.53 8.43
N GLY A 71 10.44 4.59 9.61
CA GLY A 71 9.00 4.73 9.77
C GLY A 71 8.56 4.36 11.17
N LYS A 72 7.28 4.54 11.46
CA LYS A 72 6.67 4.17 12.74
C LYS A 72 5.31 3.53 12.54
N VAL A 73 4.95 2.67 13.49
CA VAL A 73 3.61 2.07 13.58
C VAL A 73 3.09 2.24 15.00
N LEU A 74 1.82 2.61 15.12
CA LEU A 74 1.11 2.70 16.38
C LEU A 74 0.25 1.44 16.55
N GLU A 75 0.53 0.66 17.59
CA GLU A 75 -0.24 -0.53 17.94
C GLU A 75 -1.26 -0.18 19.03
N ASN A 76 -2.54 -0.14 18.63
CA ASN A 76 -3.67 -0.05 19.54
C ASN A 76 -4.34 -1.43 19.71
N PRO A 77 -4.83 -1.78 20.90
CA PRO A 77 -4.94 -0.97 22.14
C PRO A 77 -3.67 -0.96 23.02
N GLY A 78 -2.54 -1.46 22.55
CA GLY A 78 -1.32 -1.66 23.35
C GLY A 78 -0.59 -0.38 23.80
N ARG A 79 -0.97 0.81 23.30
CA ARG A 79 -0.23 2.07 23.50
C ARG A 79 1.25 1.94 23.17
N THR A 80 1.54 1.16 22.15
CA THR A 80 2.91 0.86 21.73
C THR A 80 3.22 1.58 20.44
N MET A 81 4.28 2.38 20.47
CA MET A 81 4.88 2.95 19.28
C MET A 81 6.09 2.11 18.89
N ILE A 82 6.04 1.50 17.72
CA ILE A 82 7.18 0.82 17.11
C ILE A 82 7.86 1.81 16.17
N ILE A 83 9.15 2.03 16.36
CA ILE A 83 10.00 2.84 15.50
C ILE A 83 10.93 1.93 14.74
N TYR A 84 10.85 1.98 13.42
CA TYR A 84 11.74 1.28 12.51
C TYR A 84 12.91 2.18 12.17
N ARG A 85 14.13 1.65 12.31
CA ARG A 85 15.35 2.42 12.12
C ARG A 85 16.54 1.56 11.72
N LYS A 86 17.49 2.14 11.02
CA LYS A 86 18.78 1.51 10.73
C LYS A 86 19.66 1.50 11.99
N PRO A 87 20.40 0.42 12.27
CA PRO A 87 21.35 0.38 13.38
C PRO A 87 22.53 1.31 13.14
N GLY A 88 23.05 1.97 14.19
CA GLY A 88 24.28 2.78 14.10
C GLY A 88 24.22 4.22 14.62
N SER A 89 23.08 4.68 15.14
CA SER A 89 22.91 6.03 15.73
C SER A 89 22.46 6.01 17.18
N ASP A 90 22.42 7.19 17.80
CA ASP A 90 21.87 7.48 19.14
C ASP A 90 20.33 7.68 19.14
N LEU A 91 19.64 7.38 18.03
CA LEU A 91 18.20 7.57 17.86
C LEU A 91 17.39 6.96 19.01
N ASP A 92 17.66 5.71 19.36
CA ASP A 92 16.91 4.98 20.39
C ASP A 92 17.00 5.66 21.76
N GLN A 93 18.15 6.23 22.08
CA GLN A 93 18.35 6.98 23.33
C GLN A 93 17.56 8.29 23.28
N ALA A 94 17.72 9.06 22.20
CA ALA A 94 17.08 10.36 22.06
C ALA A 94 15.55 10.26 22.09
N VAL A 95 14.96 9.21 21.50
CA VAL A 95 13.51 8.98 21.59
C VAL A 95 13.09 8.64 23.01
N ARG A 96 13.81 7.76 23.72
CA ARG A 96 13.47 7.40 25.11
C ARG A 96 13.56 8.59 26.07
N GLU A 97 14.46 9.54 25.80
CA GLU A 97 14.58 10.78 26.58
C GLU A 97 13.45 11.78 26.27
N LEU A 98 12.89 11.74 25.06
CA LEU A 98 11.85 12.66 24.62
C LEU A 98 10.46 12.28 25.12
N VAL A 99 10.08 11.00 25.05
CA VAL A 99 8.71 10.58 25.37
C VAL A 99 8.62 9.85 26.70
N SER A 100 7.53 10.10 27.42
CA SER A 100 7.15 9.39 28.64
C SER A 100 5.68 8.95 28.56
N GLY A 101 5.31 7.90 29.30
CA GLY A 101 3.92 7.44 29.38
C GLY A 101 3.41 6.58 28.21
N VAL A 102 4.26 6.29 27.21
CA VAL A 102 3.98 5.35 26.11
C VAL A 102 5.04 4.27 26.03
N GLN A 103 4.68 3.06 25.58
CA GLN A 103 5.67 2.02 25.34
C GLN A 103 6.33 2.26 23.98
N VAL A 104 7.66 2.37 23.96
CA VAL A 104 8.42 2.49 22.72
C VAL A 104 9.22 1.23 22.47
N ARG A 105 9.07 0.68 21.26
CA ARG A 105 9.87 -0.44 20.75
C ARG A 105 10.66 0.02 19.54
N PHE A 106 11.86 -0.51 19.39
CA PHE A 106 12.72 -0.24 18.25
C PHE A 106 12.89 -1.53 17.45
N ALA A 107 12.82 -1.41 16.13
CA ALA A 107 13.02 -2.51 15.20
C ALA A 107 14.00 -2.09 14.11
N ASP A 108 14.88 -3.01 13.74
CA ASP A 108 15.86 -2.76 12.70
C ASP A 108 15.18 -2.72 11.32
N ALA A 109 15.56 -1.73 10.52
CA ALA A 109 15.15 -1.54 9.13
C ALA A 109 16.33 -1.67 8.18
N LEU A 110 16.05 -2.09 6.94
CA LEU A 110 17.06 -2.17 5.88
C LEU A 110 17.33 -0.79 5.27
N LEU A 111 16.27 -0.01 5.06
CA LEU A 111 16.30 1.31 4.45
C LEU A 111 15.73 2.36 5.40
N SER A 112 16.26 3.57 5.33
CA SER A 112 15.66 4.77 5.91
C SER A 112 14.49 5.27 5.05
N GLU A 113 13.61 6.09 5.64
CA GLU A 113 12.48 6.74 4.97
C GLU A 113 13.01 7.56 3.79
N ARG A 114 14.12 8.28 4.01
CA ARG A 114 14.80 9.05 2.97
C ARG A 114 15.25 8.17 1.80
N GLU A 115 15.95 7.06 2.07
CA GLU A 115 16.41 6.14 1.01
C GLU A 115 15.23 5.54 0.23
N MET A 116 14.11 5.26 0.90
CA MET A 116 12.90 4.75 0.25
C MET A 116 12.17 5.82 -0.57
N LEU A 117 12.15 7.08 -0.12
CA LEU A 117 11.59 8.20 -0.89
C LEU A 117 12.43 8.47 -2.14
N ASP A 118 13.76 8.54 -2.00
CA ASP A 118 14.67 8.71 -3.13
C ASP A 118 14.49 7.57 -4.16
N LEU A 119 14.32 6.33 -3.71
CA LEU A 119 14.03 5.20 -4.59
C LEU A 119 12.64 5.30 -5.25
N THR A 120 11.63 5.75 -4.50
CA THR A 120 10.28 5.97 -5.00
C THR A 120 10.28 6.97 -6.15
N GLU A 121 10.98 8.09 -6.00
CA GLU A 121 11.10 9.11 -7.04
C GLU A 121 11.74 8.56 -8.31
N ARG A 122 12.83 7.79 -8.19
CA ARG A 122 13.48 7.16 -9.35
C ARG A 122 12.56 6.16 -10.05
N VAL A 123 11.86 5.31 -9.29
CA VAL A 123 10.90 4.35 -9.87
C VAL A 123 9.81 5.05 -10.66
N MET A 124 9.27 6.15 -10.11
CA MET A 124 8.22 6.91 -10.77
C MET A 124 8.74 7.67 -12.00
N ALA A 125 9.97 8.19 -11.95
CA ALA A 125 10.61 8.82 -13.11
C ALA A 125 10.82 7.84 -14.28
N ASP A 126 11.12 6.58 -13.97
CA ASP A 126 11.36 5.53 -14.95
C ASP A 126 10.09 4.79 -15.41
N ALA A 127 8.89 5.30 -15.08
CA ALA A 127 7.62 4.63 -15.41
C ALA A 127 7.46 4.33 -16.91
N THR A 128 7.93 5.22 -17.79
CA THR A 128 7.91 4.99 -19.26
C THR A 128 8.83 3.84 -19.65
N TYR A 129 10.06 3.80 -19.12
CA TYR A 129 10.99 2.71 -19.36
C TYR A 129 10.38 1.38 -18.91
N TRP A 130 9.82 1.31 -17.70
CA TRP A 130 9.22 0.08 -17.19
C TRP A 130 8.04 -0.40 -18.02
N ARG A 131 7.23 0.53 -18.54
CA ARG A 131 6.13 0.19 -19.46
C ARG A 131 6.63 -0.45 -20.74
N GLU A 132 7.72 0.06 -21.33
CA GLU A 132 8.37 -0.55 -22.50
C GLU A 132 8.95 -1.94 -22.18
N GLN A 133 9.34 -2.16 -20.92
CA GLN A 133 9.76 -3.46 -20.39
C GLN A 133 8.60 -4.36 -19.93
N GLY A 134 7.35 -4.00 -20.26
CA GLY A 134 6.15 -4.78 -19.96
C GLY A 134 5.67 -4.70 -18.51
N VAL A 135 6.16 -3.74 -17.71
CA VAL A 135 5.73 -3.50 -16.32
C VAL A 135 5.04 -2.15 -16.24
N SER A 136 3.72 -2.14 -16.05
CA SER A 136 2.96 -0.90 -15.90
C SER A 136 2.97 -0.42 -14.45
N VAL A 137 3.92 0.46 -14.11
CA VAL A 137 4.00 1.13 -12.79
C VAL A 137 2.93 2.22 -12.70
N THR A 138 2.12 2.18 -11.64
CA THR A 138 1.04 3.17 -11.40
C THR A 138 1.21 3.95 -10.09
N GLY A 139 2.18 3.56 -9.28
CA GLY A 139 2.49 4.21 -8.01
C GLY A 139 3.66 3.53 -7.31
N ALA A 140 4.27 4.22 -6.37
CA ALA A 140 5.29 3.66 -5.51
C ALA A 140 5.29 4.39 -4.16
N GLY A 141 5.78 3.73 -3.11
CA GLY A 141 5.92 4.36 -1.80
C GLY A 141 6.67 3.48 -0.79
N PRO A 142 7.16 4.08 0.31
CA PRO A 142 7.87 3.37 1.36
C PRO A 142 6.99 2.34 2.05
N LEU A 143 7.57 1.20 2.45
CA LEU A 143 6.96 0.36 3.47
C LEU A 143 7.28 0.93 4.87
N PRO A 144 6.30 1.01 5.79
CA PRO A 144 6.51 1.61 7.11
C PRO A 144 7.57 0.93 7.98
N ASP A 145 7.89 -0.33 7.69
CA ASP A 145 8.90 -1.11 8.41
C ASP A 145 10.33 -0.93 7.87
N GLY A 146 10.50 -0.15 6.79
CA GLY A 146 11.78 0.08 6.17
C GLY A 146 12.37 -1.13 5.44
N SER A 147 11.56 -2.16 5.15
CA SER A 147 12.02 -3.37 4.49
C SER A 147 12.20 -3.20 2.97
N ALA A 148 11.37 -2.39 2.31
CA ALA A 148 11.38 -2.18 0.87
C ALA A 148 10.58 -0.95 0.44
N VAL A 149 10.69 -0.59 -0.84
CA VAL A 149 9.67 0.24 -1.52
C VAL A 149 8.60 -0.67 -2.11
N ARG A 150 7.33 -0.34 -1.87
CA ARG A 150 6.19 -0.94 -2.56
C ARG A 150 6.00 -0.24 -3.89
N VAL A 151 5.97 -1.01 -4.97
CA VAL A 151 5.61 -0.52 -6.31
C VAL A 151 4.26 -1.11 -6.69
N MET A 152 3.33 -0.24 -7.04
CA MET A 152 2.02 -0.65 -7.54
C MET A 152 2.12 -0.86 -9.05
N THR A 153 1.76 -2.06 -9.50
CA THR A 153 1.76 -2.42 -10.91
C THR A 153 0.41 -2.99 -11.33
N ALA A 154 0.18 -3.12 -12.63
CA ALA A 154 -1.06 -3.70 -13.15
C ALA A 154 -1.33 -5.13 -12.64
N THR A 155 -0.28 -5.93 -12.46
CA THR A 155 -0.39 -7.34 -12.05
C THR A 155 -0.09 -7.55 -10.56
N GLY A 156 0.88 -6.80 -10.02
CA GLY A 156 1.44 -7.04 -8.70
C GLY A 156 2.27 -8.30 -8.57
N ALA A 157 2.76 -8.85 -9.69
CA ALA A 157 3.44 -10.15 -9.70
C ALA A 157 4.81 -10.08 -8.98
N PRO A 158 5.16 -11.07 -8.13
CA PRO A 158 6.45 -11.09 -7.43
C PRO A 158 7.66 -10.92 -8.34
N GLU A 159 7.61 -11.49 -9.56
CA GLU A 159 8.69 -11.41 -10.55
C GLU A 159 8.93 -9.98 -11.04
N GLU A 160 7.90 -9.13 -11.08
CA GLU A 160 8.07 -7.70 -11.38
C GLU A 160 8.85 -7.02 -10.25
N GLY A 161 8.55 -7.34 -8.99
CA GLY A 161 9.28 -6.88 -7.81
C GLY A 161 10.75 -7.29 -7.84
N GLU A 162 11.06 -8.53 -8.22
CA GLU A 162 12.43 -9.01 -8.39
C GLU A 162 13.18 -8.29 -9.52
N ARG A 163 12.50 -8.06 -10.66
CA ARG A 163 13.10 -7.31 -11.78
C ARG A 163 13.41 -5.88 -11.40
N LEU A 164 12.47 -5.20 -10.74
CA LEU A 164 12.65 -3.85 -10.19
C LEU A 164 13.82 -3.86 -9.19
N SER A 165 13.82 -4.79 -8.23
CA SER A 165 14.85 -4.88 -7.21
C SER A 165 16.25 -5.07 -7.80
N ARG A 166 16.40 -5.93 -8.82
CA ARG A 166 17.68 -6.12 -9.51
C ARG A 166 18.14 -4.88 -10.27
N HIS A 167 17.22 -4.14 -10.89
CA HIS A 167 17.56 -2.95 -11.65
C HIS A 167 18.09 -1.82 -10.74
N TYR A 168 17.40 -1.56 -9.62
CA TYR A 168 17.79 -0.50 -8.69
C TYR A 168 18.79 -0.94 -7.61
N GLN A 169 19.08 -2.25 -7.53
CA GLN A 169 19.93 -2.84 -6.49
C GLN A 169 19.45 -2.52 -5.07
N GLN A 170 18.13 -2.42 -4.90
CA GLN A 170 17.47 -2.10 -3.64
C GLN A 170 16.19 -2.93 -3.51
N PRO A 171 15.74 -3.24 -2.29
CA PRO A 171 14.56 -4.07 -2.09
C PRO A 171 13.29 -3.35 -2.57
N ILE A 172 12.59 -3.98 -3.51
CA ILE A 172 11.30 -3.55 -4.05
C ILE A 172 10.33 -4.72 -4.06
N VAL A 173 9.11 -4.48 -3.58
CA VAL A 173 8.01 -5.43 -3.68
C VAL A 173 6.94 -4.90 -4.63
N ALA A 174 6.53 -5.73 -5.59
CA ALA A 174 5.40 -5.40 -6.44
C ALA A 174 4.09 -5.70 -5.70
N SER A 175 3.08 -4.88 -5.96
CA SER A 175 1.72 -5.09 -5.47
C SER A 175 0.73 -4.66 -6.54
N ARG A 176 -0.43 -5.31 -6.56
CA ARG A 176 -1.43 -5.01 -7.57
C ARG A 176 -2.07 -3.67 -7.26
N ALA A 177 -2.12 -2.78 -8.24
CA ALA A 177 -2.89 -1.55 -8.14
C ALA A 177 -4.36 -1.89 -7.89
N SER A 178 -4.92 -1.45 -6.78
CA SER A 178 -6.36 -1.45 -6.54
C SER A 178 -6.93 -0.09 -6.99
N VAL A 179 -8.15 -0.11 -7.54
CA VAL A 179 -8.84 1.09 -8.07
C VAL A 179 -9.27 2.06 -6.94
N THR A 180 -8.92 1.78 -5.68
CA THR A 180 -9.49 2.45 -4.50
C THR A 180 -8.65 3.60 -3.94
N PHE A 181 -7.48 3.92 -4.49
CA PHE A 181 -6.70 5.08 -4.02
C PHE A 181 -7.02 6.35 -4.81
N ALA A 182 -8.28 6.75 -4.77
CA ALA A 182 -8.65 8.15 -4.94
C ALA A 182 -9.03 8.67 -3.54
N LEU A 183 -8.36 9.75 -3.13
CA LEU A 183 -8.60 10.61 -1.96
C LEU A 183 -7.80 10.28 -0.68
N GLY A 184 -6.98 11.25 -0.26
CA GLY A 184 -6.67 11.49 1.15
C GLY A 184 -5.20 11.68 1.49
N TYR A 185 -4.63 12.83 1.13
CA TYR A 185 -3.63 13.51 1.96
C TYR A 185 -4.31 14.68 2.67
#